data_AF-A0AAX1QFB1-F1
#
_entry.id   AF-A0AAX1QFB1-F1
#
_cell.length_a   1.000
_cell.length_b   1.000
_cell.length_c   1.000
_cell.angle_alpha   90.00
_cell.angle_beta   90.00
_cell.angle_gamma   90.00
#
_symmetry.space_group_name_H-M   'P 1'
#
loop_
_entity.id
_entity.type
_entity.pdbx_description
1 polymer ?
#
loop_
_entity_poly.entity_id
_entity_poly.type
_entity_poly.pdbx_seq_one_letter_code
_entity_poly.pdbx_strand_id
1 'polypeptide(L)'
;MKTDKIKKSATTSGGIEEKASCSLEEHKHVLVIGEVATGKTSTYVLPNILGEKEKSLLVFDPRGTRYHFTQEEKREQGYIVKDYPVLSLDKETIKHIAQMLVKEKTVVYLHFDHREGDKEKEETFTNLINTLYEAIEEQGFYHKGIHVLMDEAQAYKVPHLPLFLAAGRKYNVNFSLTVLHLSSLRDLYGEEATQQMIKYSVKGLFGTRSQEDAEYFASFIEGPFTKEECNAHYLFSLPREVPVWLLPSSH
;
A
#
# COMPACT_ATOMS: atom_id res chain seq x y z
N MET A 1 -53.33 24.79 22.28
CA MET A 1 -52.05 25.07 21.59
C MET A 1 -51.82 23.94 20.60
N LYS A 2 -51.97 24.28 19.31
CA LYS A 2 -51.54 23.60 18.06
C LYS A 2 -51.66 22.06 17.99
N THR A 3 -52.73 21.50 17.41
CA THR A 3 -52.92 21.15 15.95
C THR A 3 -51.89 20.17 15.40
N ASP A 4 -52.19 19.19 14.58
CA ASP A 4 -53.37 18.40 14.24
C ASP A 4 -52.83 17.26 13.37
N LYS A 5 -53.56 16.14 13.32
CA LYS A 5 -53.29 14.99 12.44
C LYS A 5 -53.29 15.39 10.96
N ILE A 6 -52.67 14.57 10.10
CA ILE A 6 -53.16 14.08 8.78
C ILE A 6 -51.98 13.34 8.10
N LYS A 7 -52.02 12.01 7.94
CA LYS A 7 -52.62 11.18 6.88
C LYS A 7 -51.72 11.01 5.64
N LYS A 8 -51.57 9.73 5.25
CA LYS A 8 -50.87 9.17 4.08
C LYS A 8 -51.06 9.95 2.78
N SER A 9 -49.99 10.09 1.99
CA SER A 9 -50.06 10.07 0.53
C SER A 9 -48.94 9.16 -0.01
N ALA A 10 -49.31 8.27 -0.92
CA ALA A 10 -48.41 7.54 -1.78
C ALA A 10 -48.65 8.08 -3.20
N THR A 11 -47.66 8.67 -3.85
CA THR A 11 -47.53 8.66 -5.33
C THR A 11 -46.13 9.11 -5.77
N THR A 12 -45.46 8.18 -6.46
CA THR A 12 -44.60 8.33 -7.67
C THR A 12 -43.36 9.21 -7.72
N SER A 13 -42.27 8.50 -8.03
CA SER A 13 -41.26 8.75 -9.08
C SER A 13 -40.43 10.03 -9.03
N GLY A 14 -39.15 9.84 -8.75
CA GLY A 14 -38.07 10.76 -9.08
C GLY A 14 -36.76 10.15 -8.61
N GLY A 15 -36.05 9.50 -9.52
CA GLY A 15 -34.76 8.88 -9.22
C GLY A 15 -33.78 9.93 -8.71
N ILE A 16 -33.16 9.63 -7.57
CA ILE A 16 -31.90 10.23 -7.15
C ILE A 16 -31.05 9.07 -6.65
N GLU A 17 -30.06 8.77 -7.48
CA GLU A 17 -28.83 8.04 -7.25
C GLU A 17 -28.63 7.54 -5.82
N GLU A 18 -28.66 6.22 -5.70
CA GLU A 18 -28.04 5.46 -4.62
C GLU A 18 -26.55 5.82 -4.61
N LYS A 19 -26.21 6.89 -3.88
CA LYS A 19 -24.83 7.28 -3.59
C LYS A 19 -24.16 6.05 -3.01
N ALA A 20 -23.19 5.52 -3.76
CA ALA A 20 -22.23 4.54 -3.32
C ALA A 20 -21.82 4.89 -1.88
N SER A 21 -22.27 4.09 -0.92
CA SER A 21 -21.73 4.10 0.42
C SER A 21 -20.30 3.59 0.28
N CYS A 22 -19.37 4.50 0.02
CA CYS A 22 -17.96 4.25 0.16
C CYS A 22 -17.75 3.86 1.62
N SER A 23 -17.66 2.56 1.89
CA SER A 23 -17.23 2.04 3.17
C SER A 23 -15.80 2.52 3.38
N LEU A 24 -15.65 3.54 4.22
CA LEU A 24 -14.40 4.21 4.63
C LEU A 24 -13.35 3.25 5.27
N GLU A 25 -13.56 1.93 5.22
CA GLU A 25 -12.75 0.88 5.85
C GLU A 25 -11.81 0.14 4.88
N GLU A 26 -11.99 0.21 3.56
CA GLU A 26 -11.32 -0.74 2.62
C GLU A 26 -9.93 -0.31 2.08
N HIS A 27 -9.47 0.91 2.36
CA HIS A 27 -8.23 1.43 1.74
C HIS A 27 -7.21 1.95 2.76
N LYS A 28 -6.37 1.05 3.28
CA LYS A 28 -5.28 1.40 4.21
C LYS A 28 -3.92 1.21 3.54
N HIS A 29 -3.01 2.16 3.74
CA HIS A 29 -1.59 1.94 3.46
C HIS A 29 -1.05 0.93 4.46
N VAL A 30 -0.05 0.14 4.07
CA VAL A 30 0.56 -0.87 4.94
C VAL A 30 2.06 -0.68 4.94
N LEU A 31 2.65 -0.70 6.14
CA LEU A 31 4.07 -0.71 6.37
C LEU A 31 4.44 -2.03 7.04
N VAL A 32 5.20 -2.86 6.34
CA VAL A 32 5.66 -4.17 6.81
C VAL A 32 7.13 -4.06 7.16
N ILE A 33 7.46 -4.31 8.42
CA ILE A 33 8.83 -4.27 8.95
C ILE A 33 9.28 -5.71 9.23
N GLY A 34 10.54 -6.01 8.93
CA GLY A 34 11.17 -7.24 9.37
C GLY A 34 12.47 -7.52 8.64
N GLU A 35 13.33 -8.35 9.20
CA GLU A 35 14.67 -8.59 8.67
C GLU A 35 14.70 -9.40 7.36
N VAL A 36 15.89 -9.52 6.77
CA VAL A 36 16.11 -10.44 5.65
C VAL A 36 15.73 -11.87 6.09
N ALA A 37 15.15 -12.63 5.17
CA ALA A 37 14.72 -14.02 5.39
C ALA A 37 13.63 -14.26 6.45
N THR A 38 12.92 -13.22 6.90
CA THR A 38 11.76 -13.38 7.79
C THR A 38 10.44 -13.70 7.07
N GLY A 39 10.51 -13.90 5.75
CA GLY A 39 9.37 -14.32 4.94
C GLY A 39 8.52 -13.20 4.35
N LYS A 40 8.81 -11.90 4.60
CA LYS A 40 8.05 -10.75 4.05
C LYS A 40 7.61 -10.94 2.59
N THR A 41 8.53 -11.35 1.73
CA THR A 41 8.24 -11.61 0.32
C THR A 41 7.24 -12.76 0.11
N SER A 42 7.48 -13.91 0.72
CA SER A 42 6.66 -15.12 0.54
C SER A 42 5.29 -15.05 1.20
N THR A 43 5.16 -14.29 2.29
CA THR A 43 3.93 -14.26 3.11
C THR A 43 3.15 -12.96 2.99
N TYR A 44 3.77 -11.88 2.49
CA TYR A 44 3.08 -10.61 2.27
C TYR A 44 3.15 -10.16 0.81
N VAL A 45 4.34 -9.93 0.22
CA VAL A 45 4.45 -9.31 -1.12
C VAL A 45 3.83 -10.18 -2.21
N LEU A 46 4.27 -11.45 -2.33
CA LEU A 46 3.78 -12.35 -3.38
C LEU A 46 2.28 -12.64 -3.23
N PRO A 47 1.73 -12.94 -2.02
CA PRO A 47 0.30 -13.11 -1.86
C PRO A 47 -0.53 -11.87 -2.21
N ASN A 48 -0.05 -10.67 -1.88
CA ASN A 48 -0.76 -9.43 -2.25
C ASN A 48 -0.73 -9.16 -3.76
N ILE A 49 0.37 -9.49 -4.44
CA ILE A 49 0.41 -9.45 -5.91
C ILE A 49 -0.56 -10.51 -6.44
N LEU A 50 -0.34 -11.80 -6.18
CA LEU A 50 -1.10 -12.90 -6.78
C LEU A 50 -2.59 -12.91 -6.42
N GLY A 51 -2.94 -12.48 -5.21
CA GLY A 51 -4.30 -12.49 -4.68
C GLY A 51 -5.18 -11.34 -5.17
N GLU A 52 -4.59 -10.21 -5.58
CA GLU A 52 -5.36 -9.07 -6.11
C GLU A 52 -5.93 -9.41 -7.51
N LYS A 53 -7.23 -9.25 -7.70
CA LYS A 53 -7.92 -9.64 -8.94
C LYS A 53 -8.72 -8.50 -9.57
N GLU A 54 -8.79 -7.34 -8.94
CA GLU A 54 -9.63 -6.22 -9.36
C GLU A 54 -8.81 -4.94 -9.57
N LYS A 55 -7.96 -4.57 -8.61
CA LYS A 55 -7.17 -3.33 -8.68
C LYS A 55 -6.01 -3.45 -9.66
N SER A 56 -5.66 -2.35 -10.30
CA SER A 56 -4.40 -2.23 -11.02
C SER A 56 -3.23 -2.18 -10.03
N LEU A 57 -2.07 -2.68 -10.45
CA LEU A 57 -0.90 -2.85 -9.60
C LEU A 57 0.29 -2.08 -10.15
N LEU A 58 0.96 -1.32 -9.29
CA LEU A 58 2.27 -0.72 -9.60
C LEU A 58 3.29 -1.29 -8.62
N VAL A 59 4.20 -2.14 -9.11
CA VAL A 59 5.12 -2.90 -8.29
C VAL A 59 6.54 -2.39 -8.52
N PHE A 60 7.13 -1.78 -7.50
CA PHE A 60 8.55 -1.46 -7.46
C PHE A 60 9.29 -2.74 -7.04
N ASP A 61 10.02 -3.31 -8.00
CA ASP A 61 10.72 -4.59 -7.89
C ASP A 61 12.19 -4.40 -8.26
N PRO A 62 13.02 -3.85 -7.35
CA PRO A 62 14.43 -3.55 -7.63
C PRO A 62 15.20 -4.73 -8.27
N ARG A 63 14.85 -5.98 -7.91
CA ARG A 63 15.55 -7.18 -8.36
C ARG A 63 14.89 -7.88 -9.56
N GLY A 64 13.77 -7.37 -10.07
CA GLY A 64 12.99 -7.99 -11.15
C GLY A 64 12.40 -9.37 -10.81
N THR A 65 12.51 -9.81 -9.56
CA THR A 65 12.13 -11.17 -9.17
C THR A 65 10.62 -11.33 -9.04
N ARG A 66 9.87 -10.30 -8.64
CA ARG A 66 8.41 -10.35 -8.51
C ARG A 66 7.76 -10.52 -9.88
N TYR A 67 8.25 -9.83 -10.90
CA TYR A 67 7.80 -10.03 -12.28
C TYR A 67 7.90 -11.50 -12.68
N HIS A 68 9.10 -12.08 -12.55
CA HIS A 68 9.35 -13.47 -12.94
C HIS A 68 8.45 -14.48 -12.20
N PHE A 69 8.15 -14.25 -10.92
CA PHE A 69 7.31 -15.16 -10.14
C PHE A 69 5.80 -15.04 -10.41
N THR A 70 5.32 -13.92 -10.93
CA THR A 70 3.87 -13.60 -10.88
C THR A 70 3.25 -13.26 -12.23
N GLN A 71 4.06 -13.05 -13.27
CA GLN A 71 3.58 -12.58 -14.58
C GLN A 71 2.58 -13.53 -15.26
N GLU A 72 2.77 -14.85 -15.18
CA GLU A 72 1.92 -15.83 -15.88
C GLU A 72 0.52 -15.87 -15.27
N GLU A 73 0.45 -16.07 -13.96
CA GLU A 73 -0.79 -16.00 -13.17
C GLU A 73 -1.51 -14.65 -13.42
N LYS A 74 -0.78 -13.53 -13.48
CA LYS A 74 -1.40 -12.23 -13.74
C LYS A 74 -2.05 -12.15 -15.12
N ARG A 75 -1.41 -12.69 -16.17
CA ARG A 75 -2.02 -12.79 -17.51
C ARG A 75 -3.25 -13.68 -17.48
N GLU A 76 -3.21 -14.80 -16.78
CA GLU A 76 -4.37 -15.70 -16.61
C GLU A 76 -5.54 -15.03 -15.86
N GLN A 77 -5.23 -14.17 -14.89
CA GLN A 77 -6.21 -13.33 -14.19
C GLN A 77 -6.74 -12.16 -15.04
N GLY A 78 -6.31 -12.03 -16.30
CA GLY A 78 -6.76 -11.02 -17.25
C GLY A 78 -6.08 -9.66 -17.08
N TYR A 79 -4.92 -9.60 -16.42
CA TYR A 79 -4.13 -8.38 -16.36
C TYR A 79 -3.32 -8.16 -17.63
N ILE A 80 -3.22 -6.91 -18.05
CA ILE A 80 -2.16 -6.46 -18.93
C ILE A 80 -0.89 -6.36 -18.10
N VAL A 81 0.10 -7.19 -18.41
CA VAL A 81 1.37 -7.26 -17.67
C VAL A 81 2.44 -6.46 -18.41
N LYS A 82 3.05 -5.50 -17.73
CA LYS A 82 4.16 -4.69 -18.23
C LYS A 82 5.33 -4.73 -17.26
N ASP A 83 6.54 -4.70 -17.81
CA ASP A 83 7.80 -4.66 -17.07
C ASP A 83 8.69 -3.58 -17.69
N TYR A 84 9.20 -2.66 -16.87
CA TYR A 84 9.98 -1.52 -17.32
C TYR A 84 11.23 -1.30 -16.46
N PRO A 85 12.40 -1.07 -17.09
CA PRO A 85 13.53 -0.48 -16.42
C PRO A 85 13.21 0.98 -16.08
N VAL A 86 13.42 1.40 -14.83
CA VAL A 86 13.09 2.79 -14.42
C VAL A 86 13.85 3.84 -15.22
N LEU A 87 15.13 3.57 -15.54
CA LEU A 87 15.97 4.50 -16.30
C LEU A 87 15.55 4.65 -17.77
N SER A 88 14.65 3.81 -18.28
CA SER A 88 14.10 3.96 -19.64
C SER A 88 12.76 4.71 -19.67
N LEU A 89 12.26 5.18 -18.54
CA LEU A 89 10.96 5.84 -18.46
C LEU A 89 11.09 7.33 -18.80
N ASP A 90 10.79 7.67 -20.05
CA ASP A 90 10.59 9.06 -20.44
C ASP A 90 9.18 9.58 -20.06
N LYS A 91 8.95 10.88 -20.30
CA LYS A 91 7.69 11.54 -19.96
C LYS A 91 6.48 10.93 -20.67
N GLU A 92 6.63 10.50 -21.93
CA GLU A 92 5.55 9.91 -22.71
C GLU A 92 5.19 8.51 -22.18
N THR A 93 6.21 7.73 -21.84
CA THR A 93 6.06 6.39 -21.25
C THR A 93 5.42 6.48 -19.87
N ILE A 94 5.85 7.41 -19.02
CA ILE A 94 5.23 7.67 -17.71
C ILE A 94 3.75 7.99 -17.86
N LYS A 95 3.39 8.90 -18.78
CA LYS A 95 2.00 9.25 -19.06
C LYS A 95 1.19 8.04 -19.55
N HIS A 96 1.77 7.24 -20.43
CA HIS A 96 1.14 6.03 -20.92
C HIS A 96 0.91 5.00 -19.80
N ILE A 97 1.90 4.78 -18.93
CA ILE A 97 1.80 3.90 -17.76
C ILE A 97 0.67 4.36 -16.84
N ALA A 98 0.62 5.65 -16.50
CA ALA A 98 -0.43 6.21 -15.66
C ALA A 98 -1.83 5.96 -16.28
N GLN A 99 -1.99 6.23 -17.57
CA GLN A 99 -3.27 5.99 -18.26
C GLN A 99 -3.67 4.51 -18.27
N MET A 100 -2.72 3.59 -18.50
CA MET A 100 -2.98 2.15 -18.43
C MET A 100 -3.43 1.72 -17.03
N LEU A 101 -2.78 2.22 -15.97
CA LEU A 101 -3.12 1.88 -14.59
C LEU A 101 -4.55 2.32 -14.21
N VAL A 102 -5.02 3.45 -14.74
CA VAL A 102 -6.35 4.00 -14.42
C VAL A 102 -7.46 3.39 -15.31
N LYS A 103 -7.19 3.14 -16.60
CA LYS A 103 -8.20 2.71 -17.58
C LYS A 103 -8.33 1.21 -17.73
N GLU A 104 -7.21 0.51 -17.59
CA GLU A 104 -7.10 -0.90 -17.92
C GLU A 104 -6.70 -1.68 -16.68
N LYS A 105 -7.14 -2.95 -16.60
CA LYS A 105 -6.72 -3.86 -15.53
C LYS A 105 -5.25 -4.24 -15.77
N THR A 106 -4.34 -3.49 -15.16
CA THR A 106 -2.91 -3.52 -15.51
C THR A 106 -2.04 -3.81 -14.29
N VAL A 107 -0.99 -4.61 -14.47
CA VAL A 107 0.13 -4.68 -13.52
C VAL A 107 1.40 -4.22 -14.20
N VAL A 108 2.05 -3.25 -13.57
CA VAL A 108 3.31 -2.66 -14.04
C VAL A 108 4.39 -2.97 -13.02
N TYR A 109 5.43 -3.67 -13.45
CA TYR A 109 6.65 -3.91 -12.69
C TYR A 109 7.70 -2.88 -13.09
N LEU A 110 8.34 -2.28 -12.10
CA LEU A 110 9.46 -1.37 -12.25
C LEU A 110 10.71 -2.04 -11.69
N HIS A 111 11.66 -2.38 -12.55
CA HIS A 111 12.94 -2.94 -12.13
C HIS A 111 14.07 -1.91 -12.24
N PHE A 112 14.97 -1.92 -11.27
CA PHE A 112 16.05 -0.94 -11.15
C PHE A 112 17.07 -1.37 -10.08
N ASP A 113 18.36 -1.14 -10.33
CA ASP A 113 19.39 -1.46 -9.35
C ASP A 113 19.28 -0.63 -8.06
N HIS A 114 19.60 -1.27 -6.93
CA HIS A 114 19.81 -0.66 -5.61
C HIS A 114 20.95 0.35 -5.66
N ARG A 115 20.61 1.63 -5.86
CA ARG A 115 21.54 2.75 -5.70
C ARG A 115 20.80 3.90 -5.06
N GLU A 116 21.06 4.11 -3.78
CA GLU A 116 20.55 5.25 -3.03
C GLU A 116 21.16 6.55 -3.58
N GLY A 117 20.37 7.64 -3.60
CA GLY A 117 20.82 8.96 -4.05
C GLY A 117 20.91 9.13 -5.58
N ASP A 118 20.32 8.22 -6.34
CA ASP A 118 20.19 8.33 -7.79
C ASP A 118 19.07 9.31 -8.15
N LYS A 119 19.44 10.60 -8.25
CA LYS A 119 18.49 11.71 -8.47
C LYS A 119 17.58 11.53 -9.68
N GLU A 120 18.08 10.90 -10.74
CA GLU A 120 17.29 10.65 -11.95
C GLU A 120 16.16 9.65 -11.67
N LYS A 121 16.44 8.56 -10.95
CA LYS A 121 15.41 7.61 -10.50
C LYS A 121 14.41 8.26 -9.54
N GLU A 122 14.90 9.04 -8.58
CA GLU A 122 14.05 9.75 -7.62
C GLU A 122 13.07 10.71 -8.33
N GLU A 123 13.54 11.44 -9.33
CA GLU A 123 12.71 12.29 -10.17
C GLU A 123 11.68 11.47 -10.96
N THR A 124 12.10 10.36 -11.58
CA THR A 124 11.20 9.45 -12.31
C THR A 124 10.09 8.89 -11.41
N PHE A 125 10.40 8.46 -10.19
CA PHE A 125 9.38 7.97 -9.25
C PHE A 125 8.38 9.06 -8.86
N THR A 126 8.89 10.27 -8.61
CA THR A 126 8.06 11.43 -8.27
C THR A 126 7.11 11.77 -9.44
N ASN A 127 7.66 11.86 -10.65
CA ASN A 127 6.90 12.14 -11.87
C ASN A 127 5.85 11.05 -12.12
N LEU A 128 6.20 9.79 -11.95
CA LEU A 128 5.26 8.68 -12.15
C LEU A 128 4.05 8.76 -11.22
N ILE A 129 4.26 8.99 -9.91
CA ILE A 129 3.15 9.06 -8.95
C ILE A 129 2.31 10.34 -9.16
N ASN A 130 2.95 11.47 -9.46
CA ASN A 130 2.23 12.70 -9.80
C ASN A 130 1.35 12.51 -11.04
N THR A 131 1.92 12.00 -12.13
CA THR A 131 1.16 11.75 -13.37
C THR A 131 0.07 10.69 -13.19
N LEU A 132 0.27 9.72 -12.28
CA LEU A 132 -0.79 8.79 -11.88
C LEU A 132 -1.97 9.52 -11.23
N TYR A 133 -1.72 10.41 -10.27
CA TYR A 133 -2.79 11.18 -9.63
C TYR A 133 -3.47 12.13 -10.61
N GLU A 134 -2.72 12.82 -11.46
CA GLU A 134 -3.27 13.66 -12.53
C GLU A 134 -4.19 12.85 -13.47
N ALA A 135 -3.76 11.66 -13.91
CA ALA A 135 -4.56 10.79 -14.78
C ALA A 135 -5.87 10.33 -14.11
N ILE A 136 -5.87 10.12 -12.78
CA ILE A 136 -7.08 9.79 -12.03
C ILE A 136 -8.04 10.98 -11.99
N GLU A 137 -7.55 12.21 -11.83
CA GLU A 137 -8.40 13.42 -11.87
C GLU A 137 -8.99 13.64 -13.27
N GLU A 138 -8.19 13.47 -14.32
CA GLU A 138 -8.64 13.58 -15.71
C GLU A 138 -9.75 12.58 -16.04
N GLN A 139 -9.72 11.38 -15.45
CA GLN A 139 -10.75 10.35 -15.60
C GLN A 139 -11.94 10.54 -14.64
N GLY A 140 -11.94 11.57 -13.80
CA GLY A 140 -13.02 11.84 -12.86
C GLY A 140 -13.12 10.81 -11.73
N PHE A 141 -11.99 10.23 -11.31
CA PHE A 141 -11.91 9.24 -10.22
C PHE A 141 -12.60 7.89 -10.49
N TYR A 142 -12.99 7.61 -11.74
CA TYR A 142 -13.59 6.34 -12.12
C TYR A 142 -12.55 5.27 -12.44
N HIS A 143 -12.12 4.53 -11.42
CA HIS A 143 -11.27 3.33 -11.56
C HIS A 143 -11.53 2.35 -10.39
N LYS A 144 -11.10 1.08 -10.53
CA LYS A 144 -11.30 0.04 -9.49
C LYS A 144 -10.36 0.16 -8.28
N GLY A 145 -9.51 1.18 -8.25
CA GLY A 145 -8.41 1.32 -7.29
C GLY A 145 -7.06 0.90 -7.87
N ILE A 146 -5.99 1.45 -7.32
CA ILE A 146 -4.61 1.10 -7.67
C ILE A 146 -3.86 0.73 -6.40
N HIS A 147 -3.08 -0.35 -6.44
CA HIS A 147 -2.22 -0.74 -5.33
C HIS A 147 -0.76 -0.62 -5.73
N VAL A 148 -0.05 0.29 -5.09
CA VAL A 148 1.38 0.49 -5.21
C VAL A 148 2.09 -0.41 -4.19
N LEU A 149 2.89 -1.37 -4.67
CA LEU A 149 3.73 -2.21 -3.83
C LEU A 149 5.18 -1.78 -3.96
N MET A 150 5.78 -1.44 -2.83
CA MET A 150 7.17 -1.01 -2.69
C MET A 150 7.95 -2.10 -1.96
N ASP A 151 8.55 -3.01 -2.72
CA ASP A 151 9.42 -4.07 -2.17
C ASP A 151 10.77 -3.45 -1.81
N GLU A 152 11.27 -3.71 -0.59
CA GLU A 152 12.52 -3.12 -0.08
C GLU A 152 12.56 -1.59 -0.18
N ALA A 153 11.53 -0.92 0.33
CA ALA A 153 11.36 0.53 0.24
C ALA A 153 12.47 1.36 0.92
N GLN A 154 13.36 0.73 1.69
CA GLN A 154 14.58 1.36 2.21
C GLN A 154 15.73 1.43 1.19
N ALA A 155 15.65 0.73 0.07
CA ALA A 155 16.72 0.66 -0.92
C ALA A 155 16.73 1.81 -1.94
N TYR A 156 15.66 2.59 -1.99
CA TYR A 156 15.49 3.68 -2.94
C TYR A 156 14.54 4.72 -2.38
N LYS A 157 14.79 5.98 -2.70
CA LYS A 157 13.95 7.09 -2.25
C LYS A 157 12.89 7.40 -3.29
N VAL A 158 11.64 7.46 -2.85
CA VAL A 158 10.57 8.15 -3.56
C VAL A 158 10.36 9.50 -2.88
N PRO A 159 10.84 10.62 -3.44
CA PRO A 159 10.61 11.94 -2.86
C PRO A 159 9.12 12.20 -2.62
N HIS A 160 8.81 12.95 -1.57
CA HIS A 160 7.43 13.32 -1.20
C HIS A 160 6.49 12.14 -0.89
N LEU A 161 7.01 10.93 -0.67
CA LEU A 161 6.21 9.76 -0.30
C LEU A 161 5.19 10.01 0.82
N PRO A 162 5.50 10.72 1.93
CA PRO A 162 4.48 11.04 2.93
C PRO A 162 3.28 11.81 2.38
N LEU A 163 3.49 12.73 1.44
CA LEU A 163 2.41 13.48 0.78
C LEU A 163 1.60 12.57 -0.14
N PHE A 164 2.27 11.65 -0.85
CA PHE A 164 1.58 10.65 -1.67
C PHE A 164 0.72 9.72 -0.83
N LEU A 165 1.20 9.25 0.33
CA LEU A 165 0.40 8.48 1.28
C LEU A 165 -0.78 9.29 1.81
N ALA A 166 -0.58 10.54 2.21
CA ALA A 166 -1.66 11.40 2.69
C ALA A 166 -2.77 11.59 1.63
N ALA A 167 -2.37 11.74 0.36
CA ALA A 167 -3.29 11.92 -0.76
C ALA A 167 -3.98 10.62 -1.20
N GLY A 168 -3.32 9.47 -1.07
CA GLY A 168 -3.73 8.21 -1.71
C GLY A 168 -5.17 7.79 -1.46
N ARG A 169 -5.72 8.07 -0.27
CA ARG A 169 -7.14 7.81 0.05
C ARG A 169 -8.11 8.54 -0.89
N LYS A 170 -7.85 9.81 -1.22
CA LYS A 170 -8.68 10.61 -2.15
C LYS A 170 -8.68 9.97 -3.54
N TYR A 171 -7.53 9.42 -3.95
CA TYR A 171 -7.31 8.86 -5.28
C TYR A 171 -7.57 7.34 -5.36
N ASN A 172 -8.12 6.72 -4.31
CA ASN A 172 -8.26 5.25 -4.24
C ASN A 172 -6.94 4.52 -4.61
N VAL A 173 -5.82 5.04 -4.11
CA VAL A 173 -4.49 4.47 -4.27
C VAL A 173 -3.96 3.99 -2.92
N ASN A 174 -3.76 2.68 -2.82
CA ASN A 174 -3.17 2.02 -1.66
C ASN A 174 -1.67 1.89 -1.84
N PHE A 175 -0.91 1.98 -0.75
CA PHE A 175 0.53 1.75 -0.76
C PHE A 175 0.87 0.64 0.21
N SER A 176 1.74 -0.27 -0.19
CA SER A 176 2.34 -1.28 0.68
C SER A 176 3.83 -1.18 0.61
N LEU A 177 4.44 -0.84 1.74
CA LEU A 177 5.87 -0.66 1.88
C LEU A 177 6.42 -1.82 2.68
N THR A 178 7.45 -2.49 2.16
CA THR A 178 8.21 -3.45 2.96
C THR A 178 9.57 -2.87 3.27
N VAL A 179 9.98 -2.94 4.53
CA VAL A 179 11.25 -2.41 5.02
C VAL A 179 11.94 -3.37 5.98
N LEU A 180 13.25 -3.21 6.13
CA LEU A 180 14.02 -4.00 7.10
C LEU A 180 13.77 -3.51 8.52
N HIS A 181 13.97 -2.22 8.75
CA HIS A 181 13.85 -1.55 10.04
C HIS A 181 13.18 -0.19 9.89
N LEU A 182 12.56 0.32 10.96
CA LEU A 182 12.07 1.71 10.97
C LEU A 182 13.23 2.72 10.87
N SER A 183 14.39 2.38 11.41
CA SER A 183 15.60 3.21 11.33
C SER A 183 16.02 3.46 9.89
N SER A 184 15.94 2.45 9.03
CA SER A 184 16.28 2.60 7.61
C SER A 184 15.36 3.60 6.89
N LEU A 185 14.09 3.73 7.29
CA LEU A 185 13.23 4.79 6.76
C LEU A 185 13.61 6.16 7.31
N ARG A 186 13.95 6.26 8.60
CA ARG A 186 14.41 7.51 9.21
C ARG A 186 15.69 8.02 8.57
N ASP A 187 16.63 7.13 8.25
CA ASP A 187 17.87 7.50 7.58
C ASP A 187 17.59 8.06 6.17
N LEU A 188 16.65 7.43 5.45
CA LEU A 188 16.32 7.79 4.07
C LEU A 188 15.44 9.05 3.94
N TYR A 189 14.49 9.23 4.85
CA TYR A 189 13.44 10.25 4.78
C TYR A 189 13.50 11.32 5.88
N GLY A 190 14.24 11.07 6.96
CA GLY A 190 14.21 11.87 8.17
C GLY A 190 13.10 11.45 9.14
N GLU A 191 13.23 11.90 10.39
CA GLU A 191 12.31 11.56 11.49
C GLU A 191 10.87 11.97 11.20
N GLU A 192 10.66 13.24 10.84
CA GLU A 192 9.32 13.81 10.65
C GLU A 192 8.54 13.09 9.54
N ALA A 193 9.17 12.89 8.39
CA ALA A 193 8.58 12.18 7.26
C ALA A 193 8.25 10.73 7.61
N THR A 194 9.14 10.05 8.35
CA THR A 194 8.91 8.67 8.78
C THR A 194 7.72 8.56 9.73
N GLN A 195 7.58 9.48 10.69
CA GLN A 195 6.42 9.51 11.58
C GLN A 195 5.11 9.72 10.82
N GLN A 196 5.11 10.54 9.77
CA GLN A 196 3.94 10.68 8.89
C GLN A 196 3.63 9.38 8.15
N MET A 197 4.63 8.72 7.56
CA MET A 197 4.45 7.44 6.87
C MET A 197 3.88 6.36 7.80
N ILE A 198 4.40 6.28 9.02
CA ILE A 198 3.90 5.41 10.09
C ILE A 198 2.45 5.73 10.43
N LYS A 199 2.09 7.02 10.57
CA LYS A 199 0.73 7.47 10.90
C LYS A 199 -0.28 7.10 9.83
N TYR A 200 0.09 7.18 8.55
CA TYR A 200 -0.82 6.86 7.45
C TYR A 200 -0.98 5.36 7.19
N SER A 201 -0.14 4.52 7.81
CA SER A 201 -0.05 3.09 7.52
C SER A 201 -0.50 2.20 8.68
N VAL A 202 -1.18 1.10 8.34
CA VAL A 202 -1.28 -0.08 9.19
C VAL A 202 0.09 -0.74 9.24
N LYS A 203 0.49 -1.28 10.40
CA LYS A 203 1.85 -1.74 10.64
C LYS A 203 1.84 -3.25 10.82
N GLY A 204 2.74 -3.95 10.15
CA GLY A 204 2.99 -5.39 10.33
C GLY A 204 4.44 -5.64 10.70
N LEU A 205 4.68 -6.56 11.63
CA LEU A 205 6.02 -6.98 12.04
C LEU A 205 6.24 -8.45 11.69
N PHE A 206 7.18 -8.72 10.80
CA PHE A 206 7.60 -10.06 10.38
C PHE A 206 8.97 -10.35 10.99
N GLY A 207 9.04 -10.44 12.32
CA GLY A 207 10.26 -10.71 13.07
C GLY A 207 11.32 -9.61 12.98
N THR A 208 11.98 -9.32 14.11
CA THR A 208 13.07 -8.33 14.16
C THR A 208 14.11 -8.74 15.19
N ARG A 209 15.38 -8.41 14.95
CA ARG A 209 16.43 -8.41 15.98
C ARG A 209 16.84 -6.98 16.34
N SER A 210 16.24 -5.97 15.71
CA SER A 210 16.39 -4.57 16.14
C SER A 210 15.65 -4.38 17.46
N GLN A 211 16.42 -4.07 18.49
CA GLN A 211 15.87 -3.73 19.81
C GLN A 211 14.92 -2.53 19.70
N GLU A 212 15.25 -1.54 18.88
CA GLU A 212 14.43 -0.35 18.68
C GLU A 212 13.07 -0.70 18.04
N ASP A 213 13.06 -1.54 17.00
CA ASP A 213 11.79 -1.98 16.39
C ASP A 213 10.99 -2.83 17.39
N ALA A 214 11.65 -3.70 18.15
CA ALA A 214 11.01 -4.53 19.16
C ALA A 214 10.35 -3.68 20.27
N GLU A 215 11.05 -2.69 20.81
CA GLU A 215 10.55 -1.75 21.80
C GLU A 215 9.40 -0.90 21.23
N TYR A 216 9.55 -0.40 20.00
CA TYR A 216 8.51 0.33 19.29
C TYR A 216 7.23 -0.50 19.21
N PHE A 217 7.31 -1.74 18.73
CA PHE A 217 6.14 -2.60 18.61
C PHE A 217 5.58 -3.05 19.96
N ALA A 218 6.44 -3.33 20.95
CA ALA A 218 6.03 -3.68 22.30
C ALA A 218 5.28 -2.53 23.00
N SER A 219 5.58 -1.27 22.66
CA SER A 219 4.89 -0.11 23.23
C SER A 219 3.39 -0.08 22.91
N PHE A 220 2.93 -0.80 21.88
CA PHE A 220 1.51 -0.93 21.54
C PHE A 220 0.82 -2.11 22.25
N ILE A 221 1.59 -2.93 22.97
CA ILE A 221 1.13 -4.20 23.56
C ILE A 221 1.06 -3.99 25.08
N GLU A 222 -0.11 -3.57 25.58
CA GLU A 222 -0.35 -3.41 27.03
C GLU A 222 -0.50 -4.76 27.78
N GLY A 223 -0.49 -5.88 27.06
CA GLY A 223 -0.65 -7.25 27.53
C GLY A 223 -0.87 -8.21 26.36
N PRO A 224 -1.03 -9.52 26.58
CA PRO A 224 -1.38 -10.43 25.50
C PRO A 224 -2.69 -9.98 24.84
N PHE A 225 -2.67 -9.73 23.53
CA PHE A 225 -3.86 -9.32 22.79
C PHE A 225 -4.99 -10.34 22.96
N THR A 226 -6.17 -9.85 23.34
CA THR A 226 -7.40 -10.62 23.25
C THR A 226 -7.79 -10.83 21.78
N LYS A 227 -8.63 -11.83 21.51
CA LYS A 227 -9.08 -12.14 20.15
C LYS A 227 -9.88 -10.98 19.54
N GLU A 228 -10.57 -10.19 20.37
CA GLU A 228 -11.23 -8.95 19.95
C GLU A 228 -10.24 -7.86 19.55
N GLU A 229 -9.15 -7.66 20.30
CA GLU A 229 -8.13 -6.62 20.00
C GLU A 229 -7.32 -6.93 18.75
N CYS A 230 -7.00 -8.21 18.50
CA CYS A 230 -6.40 -8.65 17.25
C CYS A 230 -7.24 -8.28 16.02
N ASN A 231 -8.57 -8.39 16.15
CA ASN A 231 -9.50 -8.01 15.08
C ASN A 231 -9.65 -6.49 14.95
N ALA A 232 -9.60 -5.74 16.05
CA ALA A 232 -9.72 -4.28 16.06
C ALA A 232 -8.47 -3.57 15.50
N HIS A 233 -7.27 -4.13 15.71
CA HIS A 233 -6.00 -3.55 15.29
C HIS A 233 -5.43 -4.12 13.98
N TYR A 234 -6.17 -4.99 13.29
CA TYR A 234 -5.78 -5.56 11.99
C TYR A 234 -4.39 -6.23 11.99
N LEU A 235 -4.03 -6.88 13.10
CA LEU A 235 -2.78 -7.64 13.24
C LEU A 235 -2.88 -8.97 12.46
N PHE A 236 -2.78 -8.90 11.14
CA PHE A 236 -2.77 -10.06 10.26
C PHE A 236 -1.34 -10.56 10.06
N SER A 237 -0.87 -11.49 10.90
CA SER A 237 0.17 -12.51 10.58
C SER A 237 0.91 -13.05 11.81
N LEU A 238 0.21 -13.39 12.89
CA LEU A 238 0.76 -14.44 13.76
C LEU A 238 0.27 -15.79 13.24
N PRO A 239 1.16 -16.76 12.96
CA PRO A 239 0.75 -18.09 12.53
C PRO A 239 -0.26 -18.62 13.54
N ARG A 240 -1.44 -19.00 13.02
CA ARG A 240 -2.48 -19.61 13.82
C ARG A 240 -1.87 -20.81 14.54
N GLU A 241 -2.07 -20.85 15.86
CA GLU A 241 -1.83 -21.97 16.79
C GLU A 241 -0.62 -21.92 17.73
N VAL A 242 0.18 -20.84 17.80
CA VAL A 242 1.17 -20.71 18.89
C VAL A 242 1.12 -19.33 19.55
N PRO A 243 0.80 -19.22 20.86
CA PRO A 243 1.01 -17.98 21.59
C PRO A 243 2.52 -17.70 21.66
N VAL A 244 2.96 -16.66 20.96
CA VAL A 244 4.34 -16.18 21.06
C VAL A 244 4.45 -15.31 22.30
N TRP A 245 4.99 -15.87 23.37
CA TRP A 245 5.46 -15.12 24.52
C TRP A 245 6.78 -14.46 24.14
N LEU A 246 6.83 -13.13 24.05
CA LEU A 246 8.07 -12.41 24.23
C LEU A 246 8.25 -12.23 25.75
N LEU A 247 8.87 -13.23 26.39
CA LEU A 247 9.31 -13.07 27.75
C LEU A 247 10.43 -12.02 27.77
N PRO A 248 10.36 -10.99 28.63
CA PRO A 248 11.53 -10.17 28.89
C PRO A 248 12.62 -11.09 29.44
N SER A 249 13.79 -11.07 28.82
CA SER A 249 14.96 -11.74 29.37
C SER A 249 15.29 -11.06 30.70
N SER A 250 14.87 -11.69 31.79
CA SER A 250 15.37 -11.40 33.12
C SER A 250 16.84 -11.82 33.18
N HIS A 251 17.74 -10.84 33.22
CA HIS A 251 18.77 -10.66 34.26
C HIS A 251 19.58 -9.40 34.00
#